data_AF-Q979B6-F1
#
_entry.id   AF-Q979B6-F1
#
_cell.length_a   1.000
_cell.length_b   1.000
_cell.length_c   1.000
_cell.angle_alpha   90.00
_cell.angle_beta   90.00
_cell.angle_gamma   90.00
#
_symmetry.space_group_name_H-M   'P 1'
#
loop_
_entity.id
_entity.type
_entity.pdbx_description
1 polymer ?
#
loop_
_entity_poly.entity_id
_entity_poly.type
_entity_poly.pdbx_seq_one_letter_code
_entity_poly.pdbx_strand_id
1 'polypeptide(L)'
;MVRKRTGLKKNAIGLMQGVFQSMGKVAPAADIAILLVATFSIADSKTILSVIFGWLIYALFMVTPYQFSKYKSNAGSYYAYASASTESGKLGPITALSFMY
;
A
#
# COMPACT_ATOMS: atom_id res chain seq x y z
N MET A 1 -11.06 -32.95 -19.46
CA MET A 1 -11.58 -31.77 -18.74
C MET A 1 -10.61 -30.61 -18.94
N VAL A 2 -10.92 -29.66 -19.84
CA VAL A 2 -10.01 -28.55 -20.16
C VAL A 2 -10.13 -27.48 -19.06
N ARG A 3 -9.10 -27.34 -18.22
CA ARG A 3 -9.00 -26.20 -17.28
C ARG A 3 -8.91 -24.91 -18.10
N LYS A 4 -10.01 -24.16 -18.23
CA LYS A 4 -9.98 -22.78 -18.72
C LYS A 4 -9.01 -21.99 -17.85
N ARG A 5 -7.95 -21.44 -18.43
CA ARG A 5 -7.05 -20.50 -17.74
C ARG A 5 -7.86 -19.25 -17.38
N THR A 6 -8.30 -19.15 -16.13
CA THR A 6 -8.91 -17.93 -15.57
C THR A 6 -7.80 -16.92 -15.30
N GLY A 7 -7.24 -16.34 -16.35
CA GLY A 7 -6.30 -15.21 -16.24
C GLY A 7 -7.08 -13.90 -16.13
N LEU A 8 -6.57 -12.95 -15.33
CA LEU A 8 -7.09 -11.58 -15.32
C LEU A 8 -6.88 -10.96 -16.72
N LYS A 9 -7.87 -10.19 -17.20
CA LYS A 9 -7.73 -9.43 -18.45
C LYS A 9 -6.63 -8.39 -18.28
N LYS A 10 -5.60 -8.47 -19.14
CA LYS A 10 -4.56 -7.45 -19.21
C LYS A 10 -5.18 -6.11 -19.61
N ASN A 11 -4.74 -5.01 -18.97
CA ASN A 11 -5.20 -3.65 -19.22
C ASN A 11 -6.72 -3.43 -19.06
N ALA A 12 -7.39 -4.25 -18.23
CA ALA A 12 -8.81 -4.04 -17.92
C ALA A 12 -9.07 -2.76 -17.10
N ILE A 13 -8.05 -2.26 -16.42
CA ILE A 13 -8.09 -1.05 -15.61
C ILE A 13 -7.10 -0.04 -16.22
N GLY A 14 -7.59 1.13 -16.60
CA GLY A 14 -6.76 2.23 -17.10
C GLY A 14 -6.03 2.95 -15.98
N LEU A 15 -5.03 3.77 -16.35
CA LEU A 15 -4.20 4.51 -15.39
C LEU A 15 -5.05 5.36 -14.44
N MET A 16 -6.01 6.13 -14.99
CA MET A 16 -6.87 7.00 -14.19
C MET A 16 -7.73 6.22 -13.21
N GLN A 17 -8.31 5.09 -13.63
CA GLN A 17 -9.07 4.22 -12.74
C GLN A 17 -8.20 3.67 -11.62
N GLY A 18 -6.94 3.30 -11.90
CA GLY A 18 -5.97 2.89 -10.90
C GLY A 18 -5.60 4.01 -9.92
N VAL A 19 -5.41 5.24 -10.42
CA VAL A 19 -5.14 6.42 -9.58
C VAL A 19 -6.32 6.71 -8.66
N PHE A 20 -7.55 6.76 -9.20
CA PHE A 20 -8.76 6.99 -8.39
C PHE A 20 -8.99 5.89 -7.36
N GLN A 21 -8.79 4.62 -7.72
CA GLN A 21 -8.87 3.50 -6.78
C GLN A 21 -7.83 3.64 -5.65
N SER A 22 -6.61 4.07 -5.99
CA SER A 22 -5.53 4.29 -5.01
C SER A 22 -5.86 5.46 -4.09
N MET A 23 -6.33 6.59 -4.62
CA MET A 23 -6.74 7.74 -3.83
C MET A 23 -7.88 7.40 -2.87
N GLY A 24 -8.88 6.64 -3.30
CA GLY A 24 -9.98 6.20 -2.44
C GLY A 24 -9.57 5.29 -1.28
N LYS A 25 -8.41 4.62 -1.39
CA LYS A 25 -7.85 3.78 -0.32
C LYS A 25 -6.89 4.54 0.60
N VAL A 26 -6.24 5.59 0.10
CA VAL A 26 -5.26 6.39 0.85
C VAL A 26 -5.91 7.60 1.55
N ALA A 27 -6.98 8.17 0.98
CA ALA A 27 -7.64 9.37 1.51
C ALA A 27 -8.11 9.23 2.97
N PRO A 28 -8.76 8.12 3.39
CA PRO A 28 -9.15 7.96 4.80
C PRO A 28 -7.95 7.89 5.76
N ALA A 29 -6.83 7.30 5.32
CA ALA A 29 -5.61 7.23 6.13
C ALA A 29 -4.93 8.61 6.24
N ALA A 30 -4.97 9.40 5.17
CA ALA A 30 -4.49 10.79 5.16
C ALA A 30 -5.36 11.69 6.05
N ASP A 31 -6.68 11.52 6.03
CA ASP A 31 -7.61 12.28 6.89
C ASP A 31 -7.38 11.98 8.38
N ILE A 32 -7.15 10.71 8.75
CA ILE A 32 -6.81 10.35 10.14
C ILE A 32 -5.49 11.00 10.59
N ALA A 33 -4.50 11.10 9.71
CA ALA A 33 -3.26 11.82 9.99
C ALA A 33 -3.47 13.35 10.12
N ILE A 34 -4.49 13.92 9.47
CA ILE A 34 -4.82 15.35 9.58
C ILE A 34 -5.68 15.64 10.83
N LEU A 35 -6.42 14.67 11.36
CA LEU A 35 -7.12 14.77 12.65
C LEU A 35 -6.18 14.97 13.86
N LEU A 36 -4.87 15.01 13.63
CA LEU A 36 -3.81 15.52 14.51
C LEU A 36 -3.96 17.01 14.90
N VAL A 37 -5.11 17.64 14.71
CA VAL A 37 -5.46 18.94 15.33
C VAL A 37 -5.34 18.85 16.86
N ALA A 38 -5.64 17.70 17.46
CA ALA A 38 -5.39 17.48 18.89
C ALA A 38 -3.90 17.57 19.25
N THR A 39 -3.01 17.02 18.42
CA THR A 39 -1.56 17.14 18.62
C THR A 39 -1.03 18.55 18.43
N PHE A 40 -1.70 19.42 17.67
CA PHE A 40 -1.36 20.85 17.65
C PHE A 40 -1.50 21.50 19.04
N SER A 41 -2.46 21.07 19.86
CA SER A 41 -2.58 21.59 21.23
C SER A 41 -1.42 21.18 22.15
N ILE A 42 -0.66 20.13 21.78
CA ILE A 42 0.42 19.55 22.58
C ILE A 42 1.80 19.95 22.04
N ALA A 43 1.96 19.93 20.71
CA ALA A 43 3.24 20.13 20.02
C ALA A 43 3.31 21.45 19.25
N ASP A 44 2.21 22.22 19.21
CA ASP A 44 2.11 23.52 18.55
C ASP A 44 2.64 23.45 17.09
N SER A 45 3.40 24.45 16.66
CA SER A 45 4.04 24.54 15.34
C SER A 45 4.88 23.32 14.93
N LYS A 46 5.36 22.49 15.88
CA LYS A 46 6.10 21.26 15.54
C LYS A 46 5.23 20.21 14.86
N THR A 47 3.91 20.31 15.00
CA THR A 47 2.95 19.44 14.32
C THR A 47 3.04 19.58 12.81
N ILE A 48 3.24 20.81 12.30
CA ILE A 48 3.43 21.06 10.86
C ILE A 48 4.63 20.26 10.34
N LEU A 49 5.75 20.36 11.05
CA LEU A 49 6.97 19.66 10.67
C LEU A 49 6.78 18.14 10.74
N SER A 50 6.09 17.65 11.78
CA SER A 50 5.78 16.22 11.93
C SER A 50 4.90 15.69 10.79
N VAL A 51 3.94 16.47 10.29
CA VAL A 51 3.11 16.09 9.15
C VAL A 51 3.95 16.00 7.87
N ILE A 52 4.83 16.97 7.64
CA ILE A 52 5.75 16.96 6.49
C ILE A 52 6.65 15.72 6.54
N PHE A 53 7.25 15.43 7.70
CA PHE A 53 8.04 14.21 7.88
C PHE A 53 7.23 12.95 7.67
N GLY A 54 5.98 12.90 8.15
CA GLY A 54 5.06 11.80 7.90
C GLY A 54 4.84 11.54 6.41
N TRP A 55 4.59 12.59 5.63
CA TRP A 55 4.44 12.48 4.17
C TRP A 55 5.73 12.02 3.48
N LEU A 56 6.89 12.51 3.91
CA LEU A 56 8.18 12.07 3.35
C LEU A 56 8.45 10.59 3.63
N ILE A 57 8.21 10.13 4.86
CA ILE A 57 8.35 8.71 5.24
C ILE A 57 7.37 7.87 4.43
N TYR A 58 6.11 8.31 4.30
CA TYR A 58 5.12 7.61 3.51
C TYR A 58 5.53 7.51 2.02
N ALA A 59 6.02 8.59 1.44
CA ALA A 59 6.51 8.60 0.06
C ALA A 59 7.66 7.60 -0.14
N LEU A 60 8.59 7.51 0.82
CA LEU A 60 9.66 6.51 0.81
C LEU A 60 9.10 5.08 0.87
N PHE A 61 8.09 4.84 1.72
CA PHE A 61 7.44 3.52 1.81
C PHE A 61 6.73 3.12 0.53
N MET A 62 6.19 4.08 -0.23
CA MET A 62 5.54 3.84 -1.52
C MET A 62 6.52 3.46 -2.64
N VAL A 63 7.81 3.75 -2.50
CA VAL A 63 8.83 3.33 -3.48
C VAL A 63 8.92 1.81 -3.56
N THR A 64 8.89 1.12 -2.43
CA THR A 64 8.99 -0.34 -2.35
C THR A 64 7.91 -1.07 -3.16
N PRO A 65 6.59 -0.89 -2.91
CA PRO A 65 5.55 -1.55 -3.69
C PRO A 65 5.57 -1.10 -5.16
N TYR A 66 5.97 0.14 -5.47
CA TYR A 66 6.15 0.59 -6.84
C TYR A 66 7.20 -0.23 -7.58
N GLN A 67 8.38 -0.46 -6.97
CA GLN A 67 9.41 -1.29 -7.61
C GLN A 67 8.95 -2.74 -7.75
N PHE A 68 8.34 -3.33 -6.71
CA PHE A 68 7.79 -4.69 -6.80
C PHE A 68 6.71 -4.84 -7.88
N SER A 69 5.90 -3.82 -8.11
CA SER A 69 4.84 -3.84 -9.12
C SER A 69 5.37 -4.03 -10.55
N LYS A 70 6.60 -3.56 -10.82
CA LYS A 70 7.28 -3.73 -12.13
C LYS A 70 7.65 -5.18 -12.40
N TYR A 71 8.00 -5.94 -11.36
CA TYR A 71 8.42 -7.33 -11.48
C TYR A 71 7.26 -8.30 -11.38
N LYS A 72 6.23 -7.98 -10.58
CA LYS A 72 5.14 -8.91 -10.28
C LYS A 72 3.79 -8.20 -10.16
N SER A 73 3.08 -8.09 -11.29
CA SER A 73 1.69 -7.64 -11.29
C SER A 73 0.77 -8.76 -10.77
N ASN A 74 0.21 -8.58 -9.57
CA ASN A 74 -0.64 -9.57 -8.93
C ASN A 74 -1.68 -8.91 -8.00
N ALA A 75 -2.78 -9.62 -7.69
CA ALA A 75 -3.84 -9.13 -6.80
C ALA A 75 -3.59 -9.42 -5.29
N GLY A 76 -2.49 -10.10 -4.95
CA GLY A 76 -2.15 -10.49 -3.59
C GLY A 76 -1.29 -9.49 -2.82
N SER A 77 -0.92 -8.35 -3.42
CA SER A 77 -0.23 -7.24 -2.75
C SER A 77 1.00 -7.68 -1.95
N TYR A 78 1.26 -7.11 -0.77
CA TYR A 78 2.38 -7.40 0.11
C TYR A 78 2.52 -8.89 0.47
N TYR A 79 1.41 -9.62 0.64
CA TYR A 79 1.46 -11.07 0.85
C TYR A 79 2.18 -11.76 -0.31
N ALA A 80 1.80 -11.45 -1.55
CA ALA A 80 2.36 -12.09 -2.73
C ALA A 80 3.79 -11.64 -3.05
N TYR A 81 4.19 -10.45 -2.58
CA TYR A 81 5.58 -10.02 -2.61
C TYR A 81 6.39 -10.82 -1.59
N ALA A 82 5.98 -10.84 -0.31
CA ALA A 82 6.66 -11.58 0.76
C ALA A 82 6.73 -13.09 0.52
N SER A 83 5.64 -13.69 0.01
CA SER A 83 5.60 -15.11 -0.31
C SER A 83 6.52 -15.50 -1.47
N ALA A 84 6.94 -14.55 -2.31
CA ALA A 84 7.87 -14.81 -3.40
C ALA A 84 9.32 -14.44 -3.07
N SER A 85 9.55 -13.75 -1.96
CA SER A 85 10.90 -13.43 -1.47
C SER A 85 11.62 -14.63 -0.85
N THR A 86 10.93 -15.77 -0.62
CA THR A 86 11.50 -16.98 -0.05
C THR A 86 11.03 -18.21 -0.83
N GLU A 87 11.89 -19.22 -0.99
CA GLU A 87 11.56 -20.45 -1.72
C GLU A 87 10.37 -21.20 -1.09
N SER A 88 10.26 -21.14 0.24
CA SER A 88 9.18 -21.80 0.98
C SER A 88 7.91 -20.95 1.13
N GLY A 89 7.94 -19.68 0.71
CA GLY A 89 6.82 -18.74 0.81
C GLY A 89 6.32 -18.43 2.22
N LYS A 90 7.04 -18.84 3.27
CA LYS A 90 6.64 -18.72 4.68
C LYS A 90 6.44 -17.28 5.16
N LEU A 91 7.10 -16.31 4.52
CA LEU A 91 6.93 -14.90 4.86
C LEU A 91 5.56 -14.34 4.41
N GLY A 92 4.89 -14.97 3.44
CA GLY A 92 3.56 -14.57 3.00
C GLY A 92 2.57 -14.55 4.17
N PRO A 93 2.32 -15.69 4.84
CA PRO A 93 1.41 -15.76 5.99
C PRO A 93 1.76 -14.78 7.12
N ILE A 94 3.05 -14.61 7.44
CA ILE A 94 3.50 -13.66 8.47
C ILE A 94 3.11 -12.22 8.10
N THR A 95 3.36 -11.83 6.85
CA THR A 95 2.96 -10.52 6.34
C THR A 95 1.44 -10.36 6.28
N ALA A 96 0.69 -11.39 5.88
CA ALA A 96 -0.78 -11.30 5.90
C ALA A 96 -1.30 -11.05 7.32
N LEU A 97 -0.80 -11.80 8.31
CA LEU A 97 -1.21 -11.67 9.71
C LEU A 97 -0.84 -10.30 10.31
N SER A 98 0.27 -9.67 9.88
CA SER A 98 0.63 -8.33 10.36
C SER A 98 -0.33 -7.22 9.91
N PHE A 99 -1.13 -7.45 8.86
CA PHE A 99 -2.10 -6.48 8.32
C PHE A 99 -3.57 -6.85 8.65
N MET A 100 -3.82 -7.86 9.49
CA MET A 100 -5.17 -8.33 9.86
C MET A 100 -5.79 -7.61 11.09
N TYR A 101 -5.21 -6.48 11.52
CA TYR A 101 -5.72 -5.67 12.64
C TYR A 101 -6.51 -4.46 12.18
#